data_AF-A0A961II41-F1
#
_entry.id   AF-A0A961II41-F1
#
_cell.length_a   1.000
_cell.length_b   1.000
_cell.length_c   1.000
_cell.angle_alpha   90.00
_cell.angle_beta   90.00
_cell.angle_gamma   90.00
#
_symmetry.space_group_name_H-M   'P 1'
#
loop_
_entity.id
_entity.type
_entity.pdbx_description
1 polymer ?
#
loop_
_entity_poly.entity_id
_entity_poly.type
_entity_poly.pdbx_seq_one_letter_code
_entity_poly.pdbx_strand_id
1 'polypeptide(L)'
;MFDPLADVLPTGRRNPAAPATERGGREKAAIFCTAIGREAAAEVFRHLTEEEAMALTMQMTQLPRVTSAEIDEVLREFQELMLGMDLIQESGLEYARQVLEHAFGPEKAAEIMERITREQKKQPLA
;
A
#
# COMPACT_ATOMS: atom_id res chain seq x y z
N MET A 1 -28.95 -32.54 -29.70
CA MET A 1 -27.55 -33.02 -29.60
C MET A 1 -26.78 -31.89 -28.94
N PHE A 2 -26.56 -32.01 -27.63
CA PHE A 2 -25.87 -31.02 -26.82
C PHE A 2 -24.37 -31.24 -27.04
N ASP A 3 -23.61 -30.20 -27.39
CA ASP A 3 -22.17 -30.30 -27.59
C ASP A 3 -21.47 -29.89 -26.28
N PRO A 4 -20.99 -30.85 -25.46
CA PRO A 4 -20.44 -30.57 -24.13
C PRO A 4 -19.01 -29.99 -24.16
N LEU A 5 -18.46 -29.69 -25.34
CA LEU A 5 -17.09 -29.18 -25.50
C LEU A 5 -17.00 -27.69 -25.90
N ALA A 6 -18.12 -27.00 -26.12
CA ALA A 6 -18.10 -25.59 -26.47
C ALA A 6 -17.82 -24.62 -25.29
N ASP A 7 -17.79 -25.14 -24.05
CA ASP A 7 -17.68 -24.33 -22.81
C ASP A 7 -16.24 -24.28 -22.22
N VAL A 8 -15.23 -24.68 -22.99
CA VAL A 8 -13.81 -24.76 -22.52
C VAL A 8 -12.87 -23.80 -23.27
N LEU A 9 -13.39 -22.73 -23.86
CA LEU A 9 -12.54 -21.67 -24.41
C LEU A 9 -12.75 -20.38 -23.63
N PRO A 10 -11.77 -19.90 -22.85
CA PRO A 10 -11.82 -18.56 -22.31
C PRO A 10 -11.77 -17.59 -23.50
N THR A 11 -12.93 -17.05 -23.87
CA THR A 11 -13.03 -15.98 -24.85
C THR A 11 -12.43 -14.73 -24.23
N GLY A 12 -11.11 -14.59 -24.39
CA GLY A 12 -10.33 -13.43 -23.99
C GLY A 12 -10.68 -12.20 -24.82
N ARG A 13 -11.90 -11.67 -24.66
CA ARG A 13 -12.17 -10.27 -24.95
C ARG A 13 -11.55 -9.45 -23.82
N ARG A 14 -10.29 -9.01 -24.03
CA ARG A 14 -9.69 -7.97 -23.18
C ARG A 14 -10.63 -6.77 -23.16
N ASN A 15 -11.21 -6.51 -21.98
CA ASN A 15 -11.98 -5.31 -21.71
C ASN A 15 -11.02 -4.11 -21.76
N PRO A 16 -11.24 -3.09 -22.62
CA PRO A 16 -10.37 -1.91 -22.70
C PRO A 16 -10.58 -0.91 -21.54
N ALA A 17 -11.31 -1.28 -20.49
CA ALA A 17 -11.57 -0.46 -19.31
C ALA A 17 -11.22 -1.18 -17.98
N ALA A 18 -10.11 -1.92 -17.94
CA ALA A 18 -9.54 -2.37 -16.66
C ALA A 18 -8.84 -1.18 -15.96
N PRO A 19 -9.00 -0.99 -14.63
CA PRO A 19 -8.20 -0.02 -13.88
C PRO A 19 -6.71 -0.38 -13.96
N ALA A 20 -5.83 0.56 -13.60
CA ALA A 20 -4.39 0.36 -13.56
C ALA A 20 -4.03 -1.00 -12.94
N THR A 21 -3.13 -1.72 -13.61
CA THR A 21 -2.79 -3.14 -13.42
C THR A 21 -2.81 -3.59 -11.96
N GLU A 22 -3.81 -4.38 -11.54
CA GLU A 22 -3.80 -5.04 -10.23
C GLU A 22 -2.60 -6.00 -10.16
N ARG A 23 -1.54 -5.58 -9.47
CA ARG A 23 -0.34 -6.38 -9.24
C ARG A 23 -0.62 -7.43 -8.16
N GLY A 24 -0.13 -8.65 -8.36
CA GLY A 24 -0.20 -9.68 -7.32
C GLY A 24 0.68 -9.34 -6.12
N GLY A 25 0.37 -9.85 -4.92
CA GLY A 25 1.11 -9.53 -3.69
C GLY A 25 2.63 -9.78 -3.78
N ARG A 26 3.07 -10.81 -4.52
CA ARG A 26 4.50 -11.07 -4.77
C ARG A 26 5.15 -10.01 -5.66
N GLU A 27 4.44 -9.52 -6.68
CA GLU A 27 4.93 -8.42 -7.50
C GLU A 27 5.00 -7.12 -6.70
N LYS A 28 3.97 -6.84 -5.88
CA LYS A 28 3.96 -5.66 -5.00
C LYS A 28 5.12 -5.69 -4.01
N ALA A 29 5.40 -6.84 -3.39
CA ALA A 29 6.56 -6.99 -2.49
C ALA A 29 7.89 -6.76 -3.21
N ALA A 30 8.03 -7.26 -4.44
CA ALA A 30 9.24 -7.07 -5.25
C ALA A 30 9.43 -5.59 -5.66
N ILE A 31 8.34 -4.92 -6.04
CA ILE A 31 8.32 -3.48 -6.36
C ILE A 31 8.70 -2.67 -5.12
N PHE A 32 8.08 -2.95 -3.98
CA PHE A 32 8.35 -2.30 -2.70
C PHE A 32 9.83 -2.42 -2.31
N CYS A 33 10.39 -3.65 -2.29
CA CYS A 33 11.78 -3.87 -1.95
C CYS A 33 12.74 -3.15 -2.90
N THR A 34 12.39 -3.03 -4.19
CA THR A 34 13.19 -2.26 -5.15
C THR A 34 13.11 -0.76 -4.88
N ALA A 35 11.94 -0.26 -4.48
CA ALA A 35 11.67 1.16 -4.24
C ALA A 35 12.34 1.71 -2.96
N ILE A 36 12.37 0.92 -1.88
CA ILE A 36 12.96 1.33 -0.59
C ILE A 36 14.51 1.30 -0.58
N GLY A 37 15.13 0.80 -1.64
CA GLY A 37 16.58 0.72 -1.76
C GLY A 37 17.20 -0.53 -1.13
N ARG A 38 18.48 -0.77 -1.43
CA ARG A 38 19.18 -2.03 -1.10
C ARG A 38 19.33 -2.25 0.39
N GLU A 39 19.64 -1.19 1.13
CA GLU A 39 19.93 -1.25 2.56
C GLU A 39 18.66 -1.63 3.34
N ALA A 40 17.54 -0.96 3.06
CA ALA A 40 16.26 -1.27 3.71
C ALA A 40 15.70 -2.63 3.27
N ALA A 41 15.82 -2.97 1.98
CA ALA A 41 15.44 -4.30 1.50
C ALA A 41 16.25 -5.41 2.17
N ALA A 42 17.55 -5.21 2.42
CA ALA A 42 18.37 -6.19 3.12
C ALA A 42 17.88 -6.46 4.55
N GLU A 43 17.39 -5.44 5.27
CA GLU A 43 16.75 -5.63 6.57
C GLU A 43 15.50 -6.51 6.47
N VAL A 44 14.62 -6.25 5.48
CA VAL A 44 13.44 -7.09 5.22
C VAL A 44 13.84 -8.53 4.94
N PHE A 45 14.83 -8.75 4.08
CA PHE A 45 15.29 -10.09 3.70
C PHE A 45 15.85 -10.91 4.86
N ARG A 46 16.39 -10.28 5.92
CA ARG A 46 16.86 -11.00 7.12
C ARG A 46 15.74 -11.67 7.91
N HIS A 47 14.49 -11.25 7.70
CA HIS A 47 13.32 -11.82 8.35
C HIS A 47 12.64 -12.92 7.52
N LEU A 48 13.12 -13.17 6.29
CA LEU A 48 12.57 -14.18 5.40
C LEU A 48 13.29 -15.51 5.57
N THR A 49 12.57 -16.61 5.33
CA THR A 49 13.20 -17.90 5.08
C THR A 49 13.96 -17.90 3.75
N GLU A 50 14.87 -18.86 3.56
CA GLU A 50 15.64 -18.99 2.30
C GLU A 50 14.71 -19.15 1.09
N GLU A 51 13.65 -19.95 1.22
CA GLU A 51 12.66 -20.19 0.17
C GLU A 51 11.89 -18.90 -0.21
N GLU A 52 11.50 -18.11 0.78
CA GLU A 52 10.81 -16.82 0.57
C GLU A 52 11.74 -15.79 -0.07
N ALA A 53 12.99 -15.70 0.40
CA ALA A 53 14.00 -14.82 -0.17
C ALA A 53 14.30 -15.18 -1.64
N MET A 54 14.42 -16.47 -1.96
CA MET A 54 14.57 -16.96 -3.33
C MET A 54 13.36 -16.61 -4.20
N ALA A 55 12.15 -16.86 -3.71
CA ALA A 55 10.91 -16.55 -4.44
C ALA A 55 10.78 -15.05 -4.72
N LEU A 56 11.08 -14.20 -3.74
CA LEU A 56 11.03 -12.74 -3.88
C LEU A 56 12.11 -12.24 -4.84
N THR A 57 13.34 -12.75 -4.73
CA THR A 57 14.44 -12.41 -5.66
C THR A 57 14.08 -12.79 -7.09
N MET A 58 13.55 -13.99 -7.30
CA MET A 58 13.09 -14.44 -8.61
C MET A 58 12.03 -13.47 -9.16
N GLN A 59 11.10 -13.03 -8.32
CA GLN A 59 10.08 -12.08 -8.75
C GLN A 59 10.66 -10.71 -9.11
N MET A 60 11.63 -10.19 -8.33
CA MET A 60 12.33 -8.94 -8.64
C MET A 60 13.02 -8.98 -10.02
N THR A 61 13.56 -10.12 -10.42
CA THR A 61 14.19 -10.29 -11.74
C THR A 61 13.20 -10.41 -12.90
N GLN A 62 11.96 -10.83 -12.61
CA GLN A 62 10.89 -11.00 -13.61
C GLN A 62 9.98 -9.77 -13.72
N LEU A 63 10.17 -8.75 -12.86
CA LEU A 63 9.35 -7.54 -12.91
C LEU A 63 9.48 -6.89 -14.29
N PRO A 64 8.35 -6.65 -14.99
CA PRO A 64 8.37 -5.83 -16.19
C PRO A 64 8.73 -4.39 -15.80
N ARG A 65 8.95 -3.52 -16.80
CA ARG A 65 9.20 -2.11 -16.54
C ARG A 65 8.07 -1.52 -15.67
N VAL A 66 8.44 -1.11 -14.46
CA VAL A 66 7.52 -0.52 -13.49
C VAL A 66 7.54 0.99 -13.67
N THR A 67 6.37 1.59 -13.77
CA THR A 67 6.20 3.05 -13.88
C THR A 67 6.27 3.69 -12.50
N SER A 68 6.61 4.99 -12.44
CA SER A 68 6.60 5.73 -11.17
C SER A 68 5.22 5.71 -10.50
N ALA A 69 4.14 5.76 -11.28
CA ALA A 69 2.77 5.69 -10.76
C ALA A 69 2.48 4.35 -10.07
N GLU A 70 2.95 3.24 -10.62
CA GLU A 70 2.81 1.91 -9.99
C GLU A 70 3.65 1.79 -8.71
N ILE A 71 4.84 2.41 -8.66
CA ILE A 71 5.64 2.46 -7.45
C ILE A 71 4.91 3.25 -6.36
N ASP A 72 4.39 4.43 -6.70
CA ASP A 72 3.66 5.29 -5.77
C ASP A 72 2.40 4.60 -5.22
N GLU A 73 1.70 3.83 -6.05
CA GLU A 73 0.54 3.03 -5.65
C GLU A 73 0.92 1.94 -4.64
N VAL A 74 1.97 1.17 -4.95
CA VAL A 74 2.47 0.12 -4.04
C VAL A 74 2.93 0.72 -2.71
N LEU A 75 3.68 1.82 -2.75
CA LEU A 75 4.14 2.49 -1.52
C LEU A 75 2.97 3.00 -0.68
N ARG A 76 1.92 3.55 -1.31
CA ARG A 76 0.72 4.00 -0.61
C ARG A 76 -0.01 2.84 0.05
N GLU A 77 -0.20 1.73 -0.64
CA GLU A 77 -0.84 0.53 -0.07
C GLU A 77 -0.04 -0.01 1.12
N PHE A 78 1.29 -0.06 1.03
CA PHE A 78 2.14 -0.44 2.16
C PHE A 78 2.02 0.53 3.33
N GLN A 79 1.94 1.84 3.06
CA GLN A 79 1.70 2.85 4.09
C GLN A 79 0.33 2.65 4.76
N GLU A 80 -0.73 2.40 3.99
CA GLU A 80 -2.06 2.12 4.52
C GLU A 80 -2.10 0.84 5.36
N LEU A 81 -1.35 -0.19 4.99
CA LEU A 81 -1.19 -1.41 5.79
C LEU A 81 -0.46 -1.13 7.11
N MET A 82 0.62 -0.35 7.08
CA MET A 82 1.32 0.07 8.30
C MET A 82 0.40 0.90 9.20
N LEU A 83 -0.29 1.89 8.64
CA LEU A 83 -1.27 2.67 9.37
C LEU A 83 -2.41 1.79 9.87
N GLY A 84 -2.89 0.80 9.13
CA GLY A 84 -3.88 -0.15 9.64
C GLY A 84 -3.39 -0.93 10.86
N MET A 85 -2.10 -1.29 10.91
CA MET A 85 -1.48 -1.94 12.06
C MET A 85 -1.30 -0.99 13.24
N ASP A 86 -0.87 0.26 12.98
CA ASP A 86 -0.61 1.27 14.00
C ASP A 86 -1.90 1.94 14.52
N LEU A 87 -2.92 2.15 13.67
CA LEU A 87 -4.21 2.78 14.02
C LEU A 87 -5.12 1.84 14.84
N ILE A 88 -4.86 0.52 14.82
CA ILE A 88 -5.44 -0.41 15.81
C ILE A 88 -4.79 -0.20 17.19
N GLN A 89 -3.55 0.33 17.26
CA GLN A 89 -2.82 0.58 18.51
C GLN A 89 -2.84 2.05 18.97
N GLU A 90 -3.02 3.01 18.06
CA GLU A 90 -3.12 4.46 18.31
C GLU A 90 -4.46 5.01 17.81
N SER A 91 -5.18 5.76 18.66
CA SER A 91 -6.37 6.47 18.19
C SER A 91 -6.01 7.38 17.01
N GLY A 92 -6.79 7.43 15.93
CA GLY A 92 -6.45 8.23 14.73
C GLY A 92 -6.24 9.74 14.97
N LEU A 93 -6.67 10.26 16.13
CA LEU A 93 -6.36 11.60 16.60
C LEU A 93 -4.87 11.77 16.96
N GLU A 94 -4.28 10.74 17.55
CA GLU A 94 -2.88 10.70 17.97
C GLU A 94 -1.94 10.64 16.76
N TYR A 95 -2.25 9.81 15.77
CA TYR A 95 -1.53 9.80 14.50
C TYR A 95 -1.57 11.17 13.81
N ALA A 96 -2.75 11.80 13.73
CA ALA A 96 -2.89 13.15 13.16
C ALA A 96 -2.05 14.19 13.93
N ARG A 97 -1.99 14.08 15.26
CA ARG A 97 -1.12 14.91 16.11
C ARG A 97 0.34 14.73 15.70
N GLN A 98 0.84 13.50 15.67
CA GLN A 98 2.24 13.20 15.34
C GLN A 98 2.64 13.70 13.95
N VAL A 99 1.78 13.51 12.94
CA VAL A 99 1.99 14.03 11.58
C VAL A 99 2.11 15.56 11.59
N LEU A 100 1.23 16.27 12.31
CA LEU A 100 1.29 17.72 12.43
C LEU A 100 2.54 18.19 13.18
N GLU A 101 2.97 17.45 14.21
CA GLU A 101 4.20 17.77 14.96
C GLU A 101 5.45 17.63 14.08
N HIS A 102 5.53 16.59 13.26
CA HIS A 102 6.62 16.41 12.31
C HIS A 102 6.64 17.47 11.20
N ALA A 103 5.48 17.89 10.72
CA ALA A 103 5.38 18.86 9.62
C ALA A 103 5.57 20.32 10.07
N PHE A 104 5.04 20.69 11.25
CA PHE A 104 4.91 22.09 11.66
C PHE A 104 5.48 22.40 13.05
N GLY A 105 5.98 21.40 13.76
CA GLY A 105 6.43 21.54 15.14
C GLY A 105 5.28 21.48 16.17
N PRO A 106 5.62 21.25 17.46
CA PRO A 106 4.64 20.92 18.50
C PRO A 106 3.62 22.03 18.78
N GLU A 107 4.06 23.30 18.78
CA GLU A 107 3.18 24.44 19.05
C GLU A 107 2.11 24.61 17.97
N LYS A 108 2.51 24.51 16.70
CA LYS A 108 1.58 24.68 15.58
C LYS A 108 0.64 23.49 15.44
N ALA A 109 1.13 22.28 15.72
CA ALA A 109 0.31 21.08 15.77
C ALA A 109 -0.81 21.20 16.80
N ALA A 110 -0.50 21.65 18.03
CA ALA A 110 -1.49 21.85 19.08
C ALA A 110 -2.60 22.85 18.68
N GLU A 111 -2.24 23.97 18.06
CA GLU A 111 -3.20 24.98 17.57
C GLU A 111 -4.16 24.38 16.51
N ILE A 112 -3.62 23.61 15.57
CA ILE A 112 -4.40 22.97 14.50
C ILE A 112 -5.35 21.90 15.09
N MET A 113 -4.86 21.06 16.00
CA MET A 113 -5.66 20.02 16.66
C MET A 113 -6.81 20.59 17.48
N GLU A 114 -6.57 21.70 18.19
CA GLU A 114 -7.59 22.40 18.94
C GLU A 114 -8.67 22.98 18.01
N ARG A 115 -8.27 23.49 16.83
CA ARG A 115 -9.22 23.96 15.82
C ARG A 115 -10.09 22.83 15.27
N ILE A 116 -9.51 21.69 14.90
CA ILE A 116 -10.25 20.50 14.42
C ILE A 116 -11.27 20.03 15.46
N THR A 117 -10.87 19.94 16.74
CA THR A 117 -11.75 19.53 17.84
C THR A 117 -12.92 20.50 18.05
N ARG A 118 -12.68 21.80 17.90
CA ARG A 118 -13.73 22.83 17.95
C ARG A 118 -14.70 22.71 16.77
N GLU A 119 -14.21 22.43 15.57
CA GLU A 119 -15.07 22.26 14.38
C GLU A 119 -15.90 20.97 14.44
N GLN A 120 -15.35 19.86 14.95
CA GLN A 120 -16.13 18.62 15.16
C GLN A 120 -17.26 18.81 16.17
N LYS A 121 -17.03 19.56 17.27
CA LYS A 121 -18.09 19.89 18.24
C LYS A 121 -19.21 20.77 17.66
N LYS A 122 -18.99 21.43 16.52
CA LYS A 122 -19.99 22.27 15.84
C LYS A 122 -20.85 21.51 14.83
N GLN A 123 -20.56 20.24 14.51
CA GLN A 123 -21.49 19.36 13.79
C GLN A 123 -22.29 18.55 14.82
N PRO A 124 -23.56 18.91 15.13
CA PRO A 124 -24.41 18.02 15.90
C PRO A 124 -24.81 16.84 15.01
N LEU A 125 -24.96 15.68 15.65
CA LEU A 125 -25.63 14.51 15.07
C LEU A 125 -26.92 14.95 14.37
N ALA A 126 -26.99 14.73 13.06
CA ALA A 126 -28.23 14.69 12.30
C ALA A 126 -28.55 13.22 11.99
#